data_AF-A0A913X9M1-F1
#
_entry.id   AF-A0A913X9M1-F1
#
_cell.length_a   1.000
_cell.length_b   1.000
_cell.length_c   1.000
_cell.angle_alpha   90.00
_cell.angle_beta   90.00
_cell.angle_gamma   90.00
#
_symmetry.space_group_name_H-M   'P 1'
#
loop_
_entity.id
_entity.type
_entity.pdbx_description
1 polymer ?
#
loop_
_entity_poly.entity_id
_entity_poly.type
_entity_poly.pdbx_seq_one_letter_code
_entity_poly.pdbx_strand_id
1 'polypeptide(L)' 'MDALDELFKIGKEPKTEKEMILAYIKVQALEVCEDSHNELIKCYQKRWFPDCNKQQRDFWKCYEETSIKLRKRHAVY' A
#
# COMPACT_ATOMS: atom_id res chain seq x y z
N MET A 1 20.57 8.02 -7.63
CA MET A 1 20.61 7.35 -6.30
C MET A 1 19.30 7.62 -5.56
N ASP A 2 18.17 7.76 -6.28
CA ASP A 2 17.05 8.60 -5.80
C ASP A 2 15.75 7.84 -5.47
N ALA A 3 15.59 6.60 -5.97
CA ALA A 3 14.37 5.83 -5.72
C ALA A 3 14.35 5.21 -4.31
N LEU A 4 15.52 4.89 -3.75
CA LEU A 4 15.65 4.31 -2.42
C LEU A 4 15.44 5.37 -1.32
N ASP A 5 15.93 6.59 -1.52
CA ASP A 5 15.72 7.70 -0.57
C ASP A 5 14.26 8.16 -0.48
N GLU A 6 13.48 8.02 -1.56
CA GLU A 6 12.03 8.23 -1.49
C GLU A 6 11.32 7.08 -0.76
N LEU A 7 11.79 5.85 -0.94
CA LEU A 7 11.28 4.66 -0.24
C LEU A 7 11.48 4.74 1.28
N PHE A 8 12.52 5.43 1.78
CA PHE A 8 12.77 5.61 3.22
C PHE A 8 12.15 6.88 3.83
N LYS A 9 11.40 7.70 3.07
CA LYS A 9 10.56 8.78 3.63
C LYS A 9 9.26 8.28 4.29
N ILE A 10 9.23 7.01 4.72
CA ILE A 10 8.13 6.37 5.46
C ILE A 10 7.86 7.03 6.83
N GLY A 11 8.71 7.97 7.27
CA GLY A 11 8.54 8.73 8.52
C GLY A 11 8.32 10.24 8.37
N LYS A 12 8.05 10.79 7.18
CA LYS A 12 7.71 12.22 7.09
C LYS A 12 6.30 12.46 7.61
N GLU A 13 6.22 13.09 8.77
CA GLU A 13 4.98 13.56 9.35
C GLU A 13 4.23 14.44 8.32
N PRO A 14 2.94 14.17 8.05
CA PRO A 14 2.18 14.93 7.06
C PRO A 14 2.12 16.41 7.50
N LYS A 15 2.53 17.31 6.61
CA LYS A 15 2.61 18.76 6.90
C LYS A 15 1.34 19.50 6.49
N THR A 16 0.51 18.86 5.68
CA THR A 16 -0.75 19.41 5.20
C THR A 16 -1.90 18.47 5.49
N GLU A 17 -3.11 19.00 5.57
CA GLU A 17 -4.33 18.21 5.70
C GLU A 17 -4.47 17.20 4.54
N LYS A 18 -4.12 17.61 3.32
CA LYS A 18 -4.11 16.71 2.14
C LYS A 18 -3.16 15.52 2.36
N GLU A 19 -1.94 15.76 2.84
CA GLU A 19 -0.97 14.69 3.14
C GLU A 19 -1.45 13.78 4.28
N MET A 20 -2.12 14.34 5.29
CA MET A 20 -2.70 13.57 6.40
C MET A 20 -3.79 12.64 5.89
N ILE A 21 -4.70 13.15 5.05
CA ILE A 21 -5.75 12.34 4.41
C ILE A 21 -5.12 11.27 3.53
N LEU A 22 -4.08 11.58 2.75
CA LEU A 22 -3.39 10.59 1.93
C LEU A 22 -2.73 9.49 2.78
N ALA A 23 -2.12 9.83 3.91
CA ALA A 23 -1.57 8.85 4.84
C ALA A 23 -2.67 7.95 5.43
N TYR A 24 -3.77 8.55 5.86
CA TYR A 24 -4.95 7.83 6.35
C TYR A 24 -5.53 6.86 5.31
N ILE A 25 -5.64 7.30 4.05
CA ILE A 25 -6.11 6.46 2.94
C ILE A 25 -5.21 5.24 2.75
N LYS A 26 -3.89 5.39 2.85
CA LYS A 26 -2.96 4.26 2.71
C LYS A 26 -3.17 3.24 3.82
N VAL A 27 -3.36 3.69 5.06
CA VAL A 27 -3.64 2.79 6.20
C VAL A 27 -4.96 2.05 6.00
N GLN A 28 -6.03 2.76 5.64
CA GLN A 28 -7.32 2.13 5.34
C GLN A 28 -7.24 1.14 4.18
N ALA A 29 -6.49 1.45 3.13
CA ALA A 29 -6.30 0.52 2.03
C ALA A 29 -5.53 -0.74 2.45
N LEU A 30 -4.59 -0.64 3.38
CA LEU A 30 -3.90 -1.81 3.96
C LEU A 30 -4.84 -2.64 4.83
N GLU A 31 -5.67 -2.01 5.66
CA GLU A 31 -6.67 -2.71 6.49
C GLU A 31 -7.68 -3.48 5.63
N VAL A 32 -8.20 -2.85 4.57
CA VAL A 32 -9.14 -3.51 3.64
C VAL A 32 -8.49 -4.69 2.91
N CYS A 33 -7.20 -4.57 2.57
CA CYS A 33 -6.46 -5.59 1.82
C CYS A 33 -5.66 -6.53 2.72
N GLU A 34 -5.93 -6.56 4.02
CA GLU A 34 -5.19 -7.31 5.03
C GLU A 34 -5.10 -8.81 4.69
N ASP A 35 -6.19 -9.42 4.22
CA ASP A 35 -6.21 -10.84 3.85
C ASP A 35 -5.22 -11.14 2.70
N SER A 36 -5.26 -10.35 1.64
CA SER A 36 -4.35 -10.49 0.50
C SER A 36 -2.89 -10.24 0.88
N HIS A 37 -2.65 -9.31 1.82
CA HIS A 37 -1.34 -9.07 2.39
C HIS A 37 -0.86 -10.27 3.20
N ASN A 38 -1.72 -10.84 4.05
CA ASN A 38 -1.40 -12.02 4.84
C ASN A 38 -1.08 -13.25 3.96
N GLU A 39 -1.77 -13.42 2.83
CA GLU A 39 -1.44 -14.45 1.85
C GLU A 39 -0.07 -14.24 1.19
N LEU A 40 0.26 -12.98 0.84
CA LEU A 40 1.56 -12.62 0.30
C LEU A 40 2.69 -12.89 1.30
N ILE A 41 2.52 -12.48 2.56
CA ILE A 41 3.49 -12.73 3.64
C ILE A 41 3.68 -14.23 3.86
N LYS A 42 2.59 -15.01 3.93
CA LYS A 42 2.66 -16.47 4.02
C LYS A 42 3.40 -17.10 2.85
N CYS A 43 3.29 -16.52 1.65
CA CYS A 43 4.05 -16.97 0.49
C CYS A 43 5.54 -16.66 0.65
N TYR A 44 5.91 -15.42 1.02
CA TYR A 44 7.30 -15.02 1.23
C TYR A 44 7.99 -15.79 2.37
N GLN A 45 7.24 -16.26 3.37
CA GLN A 45 7.77 -17.14 4.41
C GLN A 45 8.15 -18.53 3.89
N LYS A 46 7.58 -18.98 2.77
CA LYS A 46 7.73 -20.35 2.25
C LYS A 46 8.55 -20.44 0.96
N ARG A 47 8.53 -19.40 0.12
CA ARG A 47 9.09 -19.42 -1.23
C ARG A 47 9.83 -18.13 -1.54
N TRP A 48 10.68 -18.19 -2.57
CA TRP A 48 11.36 -17.02 -3.08
C TRP A 48 10.39 -16.06 -3.78
N PHE A 49 10.76 -14.78 -3.81
CA PHE A 49 9.92 -13.70 -4.33
C PHE A 49 9.26 -13.97 -5.70
N PRO A 50 9.93 -14.55 -6.72
CA PRO A 50 9.32 -14.80 -8.02
C PRO A 50 8.12 -15.76 -7.97
N ASP A 51 8.12 -16.71 -7.04
CA ASP A 51 7.05 -17.72 -6.90
C ASP A 51 5.78 -17.12 -6.27
N CYS A 52 5.90 -15.96 -5.63
CA CYS A 52 4.82 -15.24 -4.97
C CYS A 52 4.24 -14.10 -5.83
N ASN A 53 4.63 -14.01 -7.10
CA ASN A 53 4.19 -12.95 -8.02
C ASN A 53 2.66 -12.87 -8.13
N LYS A 54 1.95 -14.00 -8.03
CA LYS A 54 0.48 -13.99 -8.03
C LYS A 54 -0.07 -13.24 -6.81
N GLN A 55 0.30 -13.67 -5.61
CA GLN A 55 -0.15 -13.05 -4.35
C GLN A 55 0.29 -11.58 -4.29
N GLN A 56 1.45 -11.27 -4.85
CA GLN A 56 1.94 -9.90 -4.93
C GLN A 56 1.06 -9.03 -5.82
N ARG A 57 0.69 -9.53 -7.01
CA ARG A 57 -0.23 -8.83 -7.92
C ARG A 57 -1.61 -8.66 -7.29
N ASP A 58 -2.12 -9.69 -6.64
CA ASP A 58 -3.44 -9.67 -6.02
C ASP A 58 -3.49 -8.62 -4.89
N PHE A 59 -2.47 -8.57 -4.02
CA PHE A 59 -2.33 -7.53 -3.00
C PHE A 59 -2.25 -6.12 -3.60
N TRP A 60 -1.34 -5.88 -4.56
CA TRP A 60 -1.16 -4.55 -5.15
C TRP A 60 -2.40 -4.06 -5.90
N LYS A 61 -3.10 -4.96 -6.59
CA LYS A 61 -4.37 -4.64 -7.24
C LYS A 61 -5.43 -4.21 -6.24
N CYS A 62 -5.60 -4.97 -5.14
CA CYS A 62 -6.53 -4.59 -4.07
C CYS A 62 -6.17 -3.21 -3.50
N TYR A 63 -4.90 -3.00 -3.18
CA TYR A 63 -4.41 -1.77 -2.57
C TYR A 63 -4.61 -0.55 -3.49
N GLU A 64 -4.31 -0.69 -4.78
CA GLU A 64 -4.48 0.36 -5.78
C GLU A 64 -5.97 0.72 -5.97
N GLU A 65 -6.83 -0.27 -6.22
CA GLU A 65 -8.27 -0.03 -6.43
C GLU A 65 -8.90 0.62 -5.20
N THR A 66 -8.53 0.18 -4.00
CA THR A 66 -9.05 0.73 -2.73
C THR A 66 -8.54 2.15 -2.50
N SER A 67 -7.25 2.39 -2.71
CA SER A 67 -6.65 3.72 -2.60
C SER A 67 -7.32 4.72 -3.55
N ILE A 68 -7.59 4.32 -4.79
CA ILE A 68 -8.31 5.13 -5.79
C ILE A 68 -9.72 5.47 -5.29
N LYS A 69 -10.49 4.47 -4.83
CA LYS A 69 -11.85 4.68 -4.32
C LYS A 69 -11.86 5.66 -3.14
N LEU A 70 -10.94 5.50 -2.19
CA LEU A 70 -10.83 6.35 -1.02
C LEU A 70 -10.39 7.77 -1.39
N ARG A 71 -9.44 7.96 -2.31
CA ARG A 71 -9.05 9.30 -2.79
C ARG A 71 -10.22 10.04 -3.43
N LYS A 72 -11.07 9.36 -4.20
CA LYS A 72 -12.31 9.95 -4.75
C LYS A 72 -13.26 10.36 -3.62
N ARG A 73 -13.47 9.48 -2.62
CA ARG A 73 -14.35 9.74 -1.47
C ARG A 73 -13.93 10.97 -0.66
N HIS A 74 -12.62 11.17 -0.49
CA HIS A 74 -12.07 12.28 0.27
C HIS A 74 -11.69 13.51 -0.59
N ALA A 75 -11.97 13.49 -1.91
CA ALA A 75 -11.64 14.56 -2.85
C ALA A 75 -10.15 14.98 -2.87
N VAL A 76 -9.22 14.05 -2.64
CA VAL A 76 -7.76 14.30 -2.54
C VAL A 76 -6.96 13.73 -3.70
N TYR A 77 -7.49 13.82 -4.93
CA TYR A 77 -6.77 13.39 -6.13
C TYR A 77 -5.46 14.16 -6.39
#